data_AF-A0A938PA30-F1
#
_entry.id   AF-A0A938PA30-F1
#
_cell.length_a   1.000
_cell.length_b   1.000
_cell.length_c   1.000
_cell.angle_alpha   90.00
_cell.angle_beta   90.00
_cell.angle_gamma   90.00
#
_symmetry.space_group_name_H-M   'P 1'
#
loop_
_entity.id
_entity.type
_entity.pdbx_description
1 polymer ?
#
loop_
_entity_poly.entity_id
_entity_poly.type
_entity_poly.pdbx_seq_one_letter_code
_entity_poly.pdbx_strand_id
1 'polypeptide(L)'
;MFSNIIKSVLILFLFVGVVSAQMRMDPKERVKELTKRLNLTEKQTKQIEDFFSKQGEAMQELFESSGGDREFMRDEMMKLREETNKKVDKILNDKQKAEYKKILEEQQARRQQQRPMGNR
;
A
#
# COMPACT_ATOMS: atom_id res chain seq x y z
N MET A 1 42.34 30.47 12.94
CA MET A 1 41.94 29.85 14.22
C MET A 1 40.70 30.60 14.73
N PHE A 2 39.60 29.86 14.98
CA PHE A 2 38.33 30.26 15.64
C PHE A 2 37.45 31.32 14.94
N SER A 3 36.12 31.27 14.87
CA SER A 3 35.04 30.27 15.00
C SER A 3 33.74 30.96 14.48
N ASN A 4 32.82 30.20 13.90
CA ASN A 4 31.52 30.63 13.38
C ASN A 4 30.54 31.06 14.48
N ILE A 5 29.97 32.27 14.42
CA ILE A 5 28.77 32.66 15.18
C ILE A 5 27.92 33.65 14.35
N ILE A 6 26.64 33.29 14.14
CA ILE A 6 25.51 34.10 13.62
C ILE A 6 25.54 34.45 12.12
N LYS A 7 25.10 33.51 11.28
CA LYS A 7 24.43 33.88 10.02
C LYS A 7 22.93 33.97 10.29
N SER A 8 22.44 35.17 10.01
CA SER A 8 21.11 35.71 10.28
C SER A 8 19.96 34.77 9.93
N VAL A 9 19.01 34.74 10.86
CA VAL A 9 17.63 34.29 10.70
C VAL A 9 17.02 34.90 9.43
N LEU A 10 16.51 34.07 8.53
CA LEU A 10 15.49 34.48 7.56
C LEU A 10 14.49 33.34 7.40
N ILE A 11 13.42 33.45 8.20
CA ILE A 11 12.19 32.68 8.01
C ILE A 11 11.52 33.22 6.75
N LEU A 12 11.30 32.35 5.76
CA LEU A 12 10.22 32.54 4.80
C LEU A 12 9.62 31.18 4.43
N PHE A 13 8.59 30.80 5.19
CA PHE A 13 7.60 29.83 4.76
C PHE A 13 6.82 30.43 3.58
N LEU A 14 7.01 29.89 2.38
CA LEU A 14 6.02 30.00 1.31
C LEU A 14 5.66 28.59 0.83
N PHE A 15 4.48 28.16 1.24
CA PHE A 15 3.74 27.01 0.74
C PHE A 15 3.56 27.12 -0.79
N VAL A 16 3.91 26.07 -1.53
CA VAL A 16 3.05 25.55 -2.59
C VAL A 16 2.86 24.08 -2.31
N GLY A 17 1.68 23.75 -1.78
CA GLY A 17 1.26 22.40 -1.53
C GLY A 17 1.12 21.64 -2.84
N VAL A 18 2.04 20.72 -3.10
CA VAL A 18 1.65 19.48 -3.74
C VAL A 18 1.20 18.58 -2.61
N VAL A 19 -0.09 18.69 -2.24
CA VAL A 19 -0.78 17.51 -1.73
C VAL A 19 -0.66 16.52 -2.88
N SER A 20 0.34 15.65 -2.81
CA SER A 20 0.26 14.40 -3.54
C SER A 20 -0.91 13.70 -2.89
N ALA A 21 -2.11 13.94 -3.41
CA ALA A 21 -3.24 13.05 -3.26
C ALA A 21 -2.74 11.76 -3.92
N GLN A 22 -1.97 11.00 -3.15
CA GLN A 22 -1.63 9.63 -3.46
C GLN A 22 -3.01 9.02 -3.69
N MET A 23 -3.37 8.75 -4.95
CA MET A 23 -4.69 8.22 -5.29
C MET A 23 -4.86 6.98 -4.42
N ARG A 24 -5.64 7.11 -3.35
CA ARG A 24 -6.05 5.97 -2.54
C ARG A 24 -6.89 5.16 -3.51
N MET A 25 -6.32 4.09 -4.05
CA MET A 25 -7.05 3.18 -4.90
C MET A 25 -8.19 2.64 -4.05
N ASP A 26 -9.43 2.93 -4.43
CA ASP A 26 -10.61 2.48 -3.71
C ASP A 26 -10.58 0.95 -3.62
N PRO A 27 -10.78 0.34 -2.43
CA PRO A 27 -10.88 -1.11 -2.26
C PRO A 27 -11.78 -1.79 -3.29
N LYS A 28 -12.89 -1.14 -3.69
CA LYS A 28 -13.85 -1.65 -4.68
C LYS A 28 -13.27 -1.69 -6.08
N GLU A 29 -12.51 -0.68 -6.49
CA GLU A 29 -11.86 -0.68 -7.81
C GLU A 29 -10.77 -1.76 -7.90
N ARG A 30 -10.05 -2.00 -6.79
CA ARG A 30 -9.07 -3.10 -6.72
C ARG A 30 -9.73 -4.47 -6.85
N VAL A 31 -10.87 -4.68 -6.19
CA VAL A 31 -11.64 -5.92 -6.33
C VAL A 31 -12.10 -6.10 -7.77
N LYS A 32 -12.65 -5.05 -8.38
CA LYS A 32 -13.16 -5.09 -9.76
C LYS A 32 -12.09 -5.49 -10.77
N GLU A 33 -10.85 -5.04 -10.61
CA GLU A 33 -9.72 -5.49 -11.43
C GLU A 33 -9.43 -6.98 -11.21
N LEU A 34 -9.39 -7.43 -9.95
CA LEU A 34 -9.16 -8.84 -9.62
C LEU A 34 -10.29 -9.76 -10.14
N THR A 35 -11.55 -9.33 -10.04
CA THR A 35 -12.71 -10.05 -10.59
C THR A 35 -12.56 -10.27 -12.08
N LYS A 36 -12.14 -9.24 -12.82
CA LYS A 36 -11.91 -9.35 -14.26
C LYS A 36 -10.73 -10.25 -14.60
N ARG A 37 -9.57 -10.07 -13.95
CA ARG A 37 -8.36 -10.85 -14.25
C ARG A 37 -8.49 -12.33 -13.86
N LEU A 38 -9.13 -12.61 -12.73
CA LEU A 38 -9.25 -13.97 -12.20
C LEU A 38 -10.57 -14.66 -12.59
N ASN A 39 -11.47 -13.97 -13.30
CA ASN A 39 -12.83 -14.45 -13.59
C ASN A 39 -13.50 -14.98 -12.30
N LEU A 40 -13.55 -14.14 -11.27
CA LEU A 40 -14.08 -14.54 -9.96
C LEU A 40 -15.59 -14.78 -10.05
N THR A 41 -16.06 -15.79 -9.33
CA THR A 41 -17.49 -15.97 -9.10
C THR A 41 -18.05 -14.84 -8.22
N GLU A 42 -19.36 -14.64 -8.21
CA GLU A 42 -20.00 -13.66 -7.32
C GLU A 42 -19.68 -13.94 -5.85
N LYS A 43 -19.66 -15.22 -5.45
CA LYS A 43 -19.32 -15.63 -4.09
C LYS A 43 -17.88 -15.24 -3.72
N GLN A 44 -16.92 -15.55 -4.59
CA GLN A 44 -15.52 -15.17 -4.38
C GLN A 44 -15.35 -13.64 -4.36
N THR A 45 -16.04 -12.93 -5.25
CA THR A 45 -16.01 -11.46 -5.30
C THR A 45 -16.46 -10.86 -3.98
N LYS A 46 -17.63 -11.27 -3.44
CA LYS A 46 -18.13 -10.79 -2.15
C LYS A 46 -17.17 -11.08 -0.99
N GLN A 47 -16.54 -12.26 -0.97
CA GLN A 47 -15.56 -12.60 0.06
C GLN A 47 -14.31 -11.71 -0.03
N ILE A 48 -13.85 -11.43 -1.25
CA ILE A 48 -12.68 -10.58 -1.49
C ILE A 48 -12.98 -9.11 -1.15
N GLU A 49 -14.20 -8.61 -1.43
CA GLU A 49 -14.66 -7.29 -0.98
C GLU A 49 -14.61 -7.15 0.54
N ASP A 50 -15.09 -8.14 1.28
CA ASP A 50 -15.04 -8.17 2.75
C ASP A 50 -13.59 -8.16 3.25
N PHE A 51 -12.70 -8.97 2.65
CA PHE A 51 -11.29 -8.99 3.02
C PHE A 51 -10.59 -7.65 2.79
N PHE A 52 -10.86 -6.97 1.67
CA PHE A 52 -10.27 -5.66 1.39
C PHE A 52 -10.89 -4.53 2.21
N SER A 53 -12.17 -4.63 2.56
CA SER A 53 -12.83 -3.65 3.45
C SER A 53 -12.21 -3.72 4.84
N LYS A 54 -12.07 -4.93 5.42
CA LYS A 54 -11.39 -5.15 6.70
C LYS A 54 -9.91 -4.75 6.66
N GLN A 55 -9.24 -4.96 5.53
CA GLN A 55 -7.88 -4.47 5.34
C GLN A 55 -7.83 -2.93 5.41
N GLY A 56 -8.81 -2.25 4.82
CA GLY A 56 -8.93 -0.80 4.85
C GLY A 56 -9.11 -0.26 6.28
N GLU A 57 -10.01 -0.88 7.05
CA GLU A 57 -10.25 -0.57 8.46
C GLU A 57 -8.98 -0.77 9.31
N ALA A 58 -8.33 -1.92 9.17
CA ALA A 58 -7.10 -2.22 9.89
C ALA A 58 -5.95 -1.27 9.52
N MET A 59 -5.86 -0.85 8.25
CA MET A 59 -4.89 0.18 7.86
C MET A 59 -5.18 1.52 8.53
N GLN A 60 -6.44 1.93 8.62
CA GLN A 60 -6.81 3.18 9.28
C GLN A 60 -6.44 3.15 10.77
N GLU A 61 -6.80 2.09 11.48
CA GLU A 61 -6.45 1.90 12.90
C GLU A 61 -4.92 1.86 13.11
N LEU A 62 -4.19 1.21 12.21
CA LEU A 62 -2.74 1.18 12.25
C LEU A 62 -2.13 2.58 12.09
N PHE A 63 -2.64 3.39 11.16
CA PHE A 63 -2.19 4.78 11.00
C PHE A 63 -2.46 5.62 12.25
N GLU A 64 -3.64 5.48 12.85
CA GLU A 64 -4.04 6.20 14.07
C GLU A 64 -3.20 5.78 15.30
N SER A 65 -2.90 4.48 15.44
CA SER A 65 -2.18 3.92 16.58
C SER A 65 -0.65 4.05 16.51
N SER A 66 -0.08 4.18 15.31
CA SER A 66 1.38 4.20 15.13
C SER A 66 2.12 5.39 15.73
N GLY A 67 1.43 6.49 16.04
CA GLY A 67 2.05 7.71 16.56
C GLY A 67 3.14 8.31 15.65
N GLY A 68 3.19 7.92 14.37
CA GLY A 68 4.22 8.35 13.42
C GLY A 68 5.47 7.45 13.33
N ASP A 69 5.50 6.31 14.03
CA ASP A 69 6.57 5.32 13.88
C ASP A 69 6.52 4.66 12.50
N ARG A 70 7.48 5.00 11.66
CA ARG A 70 7.55 4.54 10.27
C ARG A 70 7.99 3.09 10.15
N GLU A 71 8.77 2.56 11.08
CA GLU A 71 9.25 1.18 11.03
C GLU A 71 8.14 0.23 11.46
N PHE A 72 7.48 0.54 12.58
CA PHE A 72 6.29 -0.16 13.04
C PHE A 72 5.19 -0.18 11.96
N MET A 73 4.89 0.97 11.35
CA MET A 73 3.93 1.07 10.24
C MET A 73 4.29 0.19 9.06
N ARG A 74 5.58 0.06 8.73
CA ARG A 74 6.03 -0.76 7.59
C ARG A 74 5.81 -2.24 7.88
N ASP A 75 6.22 -2.70 9.05
CA ASP A 75 6.13 -4.10 9.43
C ASP A 75 4.69 -4.56 9.53
N GLU A 76 3.85 -3.80 10.21
CA GLU A 76 2.42 -4.12 10.34
C GLU A 76 1.70 -4.08 9.00
N MET A 77 2.06 -3.13 8.12
CA MET A 77 1.51 -3.09 6.77
C MET A 77 1.97 -4.28 5.91
N MET A 78 3.19 -4.77 6.10
CA MET A 78 3.63 -6.00 5.41
C MET A 78 2.83 -7.21 5.89
N LYS A 79 2.67 -7.38 7.21
CA LYS A 79 1.86 -8.46 7.79
C LYS A 79 0.42 -8.43 7.29
N LEU A 80 -0.22 -7.26 7.36
CA LEU A 80 -1.60 -7.07 6.92
C LEU A 80 -1.78 -7.41 5.42
N ARG A 81 -0.81 -7.06 4.57
CA ARG A 81 -0.83 -7.44 3.15
C ARG A 81 -0.69 -8.94 2.95
N GLU A 82 0.24 -9.59 3.64
CA GLU A 82 0.43 -11.04 3.56
C GLU A 82 -0.81 -11.80 4.01
N GLU A 83 -1.44 -11.36 5.10
CA GLU A 83 -2.66 -11.98 5.61
C GLU A 83 -3.81 -11.86 4.61
N THR A 84 -4.03 -10.68 4.03
CA THR A 84 -5.05 -10.50 3.00
C THR A 84 -4.76 -11.39 1.79
N ASN A 85 -3.50 -11.46 1.32
CA ASN A 85 -3.14 -12.33 0.21
C ASN A 85 -3.39 -13.82 0.50
N LYS A 86 -3.08 -14.28 1.72
CA LYS A 86 -3.38 -15.65 2.17
C LYS A 86 -4.89 -15.93 2.21
N LYS A 87 -5.70 -14.96 2.67
CA LYS A 87 -7.17 -15.07 2.69
C LYS A 87 -7.75 -15.16 1.28
N VAL A 88 -7.24 -14.35 0.35
CA VAL A 88 -7.62 -14.40 -1.07
C VAL A 88 -7.24 -15.76 -1.67
N ASP A 89 -5.99 -16.20 -1.54
CA ASP A 89 -5.51 -17.46 -2.12
C ASP A 89 -6.36 -18.67 -1.70
N LYS A 90 -6.75 -18.75 -0.42
CA LYS A 90 -7.57 -19.84 0.13
C LYS A 90 -8.93 -20.03 -0.54
N ILE A 91 -9.51 -18.98 -1.12
CA ILE A 91 -10.83 -19.05 -1.76
C ILE A 91 -10.76 -19.22 -3.29
N LEU A 92 -9.56 -19.21 -3.87
CA LEU A 92 -9.33 -19.36 -5.30
C LEU A 92 -9.18 -20.84 -5.68
N ASN A 93 -9.57 -21.17 -6.91
CA ASN A 93 -9.21 -22.46 -7.52
C ASN A 93 -7.78 -22.41 -8.11
N ASP A 94 -7.25 -23.56 -8.54
CA ASP A 94 -5.84 -23.66 -8.98
C ASP A 94 -5.50 -22.74 -10.17
N LYS A 95 -6.41 -22.60 -11.14
CA LYS A 95 -6.21 -21.70 -12.29
C LYS A 95 -6.15 -20.24 -11.84
N GLN A 96 -7.03 -19.86 -10.91
CA GLN A 96 -7.07 -18.52 -10.34
C GLN A 96 -5.84 -18.23 -9.48
N LYS A 97 -5.36 -19.20 -8.68
CA LYS A 97 -4.14 -19.06 -7.87
C LYS A 97 -2.91 -18.81 -8.73
N ALA A 98 -2.77 -19.55 -9.83
CA ALA A 98 -1.66 -19.36 -10.77
C ALA A 98 -1.64 -17.93 -11.33
N GLU A 99 -2.80 -17.40 -11.71
CA GLU A 99 -2.89 -16.03 -12.21
C GLU A 99 -2.72 -14.99 -11.10
N TYR A 100 -3.26 -15.25 -9.91
CA TYR A 100 -3.09 -14.37 -8.75
C TYR A 100 -1.62 -14.24 -8.34
N LYS A 101 -0.85 -15.33 -8.40
CA LYS A 101 0.60 -15.29 -8.16
C LYS A 101 1.31 -14.35 -9.14
N LYS A 102 0.98 -14.39 -10.43
CA LYS A 102 1.55 -13.45 -11.41
C LYS A 102 1.18 -12.01 -11.09
N ILE A 103 -0.07 -11.76 -10.70
CA ILE A 103 -0.51 -10.42 -10.28
C ILE A 103 0.34 -9.91 -9.12
N LEU A 104 0.63 -10.75 -8.13
CA LEU A 104 1.49 -10.40 -7.00
C LEU A 104 2.95 -10.13 -7.42
N GLU A 105 3.50 -10.95 -8.31
CA GLU A 105 4.85 -10.77 -8.87
C GLU A 105 4.97 -9.47 -9.66
N GLU A 106 4.00 -9.15 -10.53
CA GLU A 106 3.95 -7.88 -11.26
C GLU A 106 3.88 -6.69 -10.31
N GLN A 107 3.05 -6.77 -9.25
CA GLN A 107 2.98 -5.72 -8.23
C GLN A 107 4.32 -5.54 -7.51
N GLN A 108 5.01 -6.64 -7.19
CA GLN A 108 6.33 -6.58 -6.57
C GLN A 108 7.38 -5.97 -7.51
N ALA A 109 7.39 -6.36 -8.79
CA ALA A 109 8.27 -5.79 -9.81
C ALA A 109 8.03 -4.29 -10.00
N ARG A 110 6.75 -3.86 -10.10
CA ARG A 110 6.38 -2.44 -10.16
C ARG A 110 6.89 -1.66 -8.95
N ARG A 111 6.76 -2.23 -7.73
CA ARG A 111 7.31 -1.60 -6.52
C ARG A 111 8.83 -1.45 -6.58
N GLN A 112 9.55 -2.43 -7.12
CA GLN A 112 11.00 -2.36 -7.25
C GLN A 112 11.44 -1.28 -8.26
N GLN A 113 10.74 -1.18 -9.40
CA GLN A 113 10.99 -0.16 -10.42
C GLN A 113 10.67 1.26 -9.93
N GLN A 114 9.67 1.40 -9.05
CA GLN A 114 9.25 2.69 -8.48
C GLN A 114 10.07 3.12 -7.26
N ARG A 115 11.02 2.32 -6.75
CA ARG A 115 11.98 2.84 -5.77
C ARG A 115 12.85 3.83 -6.54
N PRO A 116 12.76 5.16 -6.30
CA PRO A 116 13.70 6.07 -6.92
C PRO A 116 15.09 5.54 -6.61
N MET A 117 15.90 5.34 -7.65
CA MET A 117 17.33 5.11 -7.51
C MET A 117 17.86 6.29 -6.71
N GLY A 118 17.89 6.16 -5.38
CA GLY A 118 18.44 7.17 -4.51
C GLY A 118 19.85 7.43 -4.98
N ASN A 119 20.16 8.69 -5.24
CA ASN A 119 21.51 9.20 -5.47
C ASN A 119 22.54 8.29 -4.80
N ARG A 120 23.26 7.51 -5.61
CA ARG A 120 24.56 6.98 -5.22
C ARG A 120 25.60 8.02 -5.58
#